data_AF-A0A2T4LP66-F1
#
_entry.id   AF-A0A2T4LP66-F1
#
_cell.length_a   1.000
_cell.length_b   1.000
_cell.length_c   1.000
_cell.angle_alpha   90.00
_cell.angle_beta   90.00
_cell.angle_gamma   90.00
#
_symmetry.space_group_name_H-M   'P 1'
#
loop_
_entity.id
_entity.type
_entity.pdbx_description
1 polymer ?
#
loop_
_entity_poly.entity_id
_entity_poly.type
_entity_poly.pdbx_seq_one_letter_code
_entity_poly.pdbx_strand_id
1 'polypeptide(L)'
;MGDLVKDTLSAWLLIESLSPGKVRYTSKDTLLADHFKNECKQKQLQSFNKYFDIWKDHRFIISDEKKVKGERIFKFYRHCFRYNEINLKIQDIFDSHSEIHNPNVAHCYGYTFNIDENGKVKSDSIHIPMIMSALKEIEKDRNANIEEQFNDSVEKFLQKVNEILADEPINEQKLEKMDKAYDKYFSVLNLKKDGLFPHYVAIEFVKKNELPQPEFNSFFISDIEIAKKSPNQTLVDYIEGLEEDQRTEVDENKELIEQFLHPSQLPDGRWPSKTEFRLSLMQQVAVNQITSSDKKISSVNGPPGTGKTTLLKDVFAHFVVERGKELAKLDNPKSAFKKTKLHETDEKDVYLLKDAISQYKMVVASGNNGAVENISKDLPKLEEIIRKPENSKFPEYEKAYAVLAQELDNFAEIAEDLIGEKAWGMFSGVLGNSKNINEVLNHLLKQEKDTIGFAKLLQNENNNFSTQELKKEWKAQQQLFSDELKNVEKLKRESIK
;
A
#
# COMPACT_ATOMS: atom_id res chain seq x y z
N MET A 1 27.93 5.56 10.95
CA MET A 1 26.89 5.46 9.92
C MET A 1 27.64 5.57 8.61
N GLY A 2 27.65 4.54 7.77
CA GLY A 2 28.37 4.60 6.50
C GLY A 2 27.81 5.75 5.66
N ASP A 3 28.69 6.48 4.97
CA ASP A 3 28.30 7.58 4.07
C ASP A 3 27.27 7.08 3.04
N LEU A 4 27.39 5.82 2.61
CA LEU A 4 26.48 5.16 1.66
C LEU A 4 24.99 5.19 2.08
N VAL A 5 24.66 4.89 3.35
CA VAL A 5 23.26 4.85 3.80
C VAL A 5 22.65 6.24 3.75
N LYS A 6 23.39 7.24 4.24
CA LYS A 6 22.96 8.62 4.27
C LYS A 6 22.80 9.19 2.86
N ASP A 7 23.75 8.88 1.97
CA ASP A 7 23.74 9.34 0.59
C ASP A 7 22.60 8.69 -0.19
N THR A 8 22.39 7.38 -0.04
CA THR A 8 21.27 6.65 -0.65
C THR A 8 19.92 7.22 -0.24
N LEU A 9 19.69 7.41 1.06
CA LEU A 9 18.43 7.97 1.56
C LEU A 9 18.24 9.44 1.14
N SER A 10 19.32 10.21 1.02
CA SER A 10 19.27 11.57 0.50
C SER A 10 18.92 11.59 -0.99
N ALA A 11 19.46 10.67 -1.78
CA ALA A 11 19.13 10.51 -3.19
C ALA A 11 17.66 10.10 -3.38
N TRP A 12 17.15 9.15 -2.59
CA TRP A 12 15.73 8.76 -2.63
C TRP A 12 14.83 9.92 -2.25
N LEU A 13 15.17 10.67 -1.19
CA LEU A 13 14.42 11.86 -0.78
C LEU A 13 14.37 12.89 -1.91
N LEU A 14 15.51 13.15 -2.58
CA LEU A 14 15.58 14.08 -3.71
C LEU A 14 14.69 13.62 -4.87
N ILE A 15 14.77 12.36 -5.27
CA ILE A 15 13.95 11.78 -6.34
C ILE A 15 12.46 11.93 -6.03
N GLU A 16 12.05 11.60 -4.80
CA GLU A 16 10.66 11.74 -4.37
C GLU A 16 10.20 13.20 -4.30
N SER A 17 11.08 14.11 -3.88
CA SER A 17 10.82 15.55 -3.83
C SER A 17 10.66 16.15 -5.23
N LEU A 18 11.35 15.58 -6.22
CA LEU A 18 11.28 15.94 -7.64
C LEU A 18 10.13 15.26 -8.39
N SER A 19 9.26 14.50 -7.71
CA SER A 19 8.05 13.99 -8.36
C SER A 19 7.13 15.13 -8.80
N PRO A 20 6.63 15.12 -10.05
CA PRO A 20 5.71 16.14 -10.50
C PRO A 20 4.33 15.98 -9.86
N GLY A 21 3.66 17.11 -9.64
CA GLY A 21 2.25 17.15 -9.28
C GLY A 21 1.37 16.62 -10.42
N LYS A 22 0.50 15.66 -10.10
CA LYS A 22 -0.41 15.01 -11.06
C LYS A 22 -1.82 15.56 -10.94
N VAL A 23 -2.50 15.75 -12.07
CA VAL A 23 -3.94 16.02 -12.08
C VAL A 23 -4.66 14.77 -11.57
N ARG A 24 -5.32 14.88 -10.41
CA ARG A 24 -5.86 13.72 -9.68
C ARG A 24 -7.05 13.05 -10.37
N TYR A 25 -7.79 13.82 -11.16
CA TYR A 25 -9.02 13.38 -11.80
C TYR A 25 -8.83 13.18 -13.30
N THR A 26 -9.69 12.35 -13.85
CA THR A 26 -9.79 12.05 -15.27
C THR A 26 -11.13 12.54 -15.82
N SER A 27 -11.28 12.49 -17.15
CA SER A 27 -12.54 12.82 -17.82
C SER A 27 -13.70 11.86 -17.49
N LYS A 28 -13.42 10.73 -16.81
CA LYS A 28 -14.39 9.72 -16.37
C LYS A 28 -14.92 9.97 -14.96
N ASP A 29 -14.22 10.76 -14.15
CA ASP A 29 -14.63 11.03 -12.78
C ASP A 29 -15.83 11.96 -12.75
N THR A 30 -16.86 11.57 -11.99
CA THR A 30 -18.14 12.29 -11.92
C THR A 30 -18.59 12.48 -10.49
N LEU A 31 -19.15 13.66 -10.23
CA LEU A 31 -19.88 13.97 -9.00
C LEU A 31 -21.36 13.58 -9.18
N LEU A 32 -21.94 13.01 -8.12
CA LEU A 32 -23.31 12.51 -8.10
C LEU A 32 -24.33 13.65 -8.24
N ALA A 33 -25.52 13.32 -8.76
CA ALA A 33 -26.58 14.29 -9.03
C ALA A 33 -27.09 15.01 -7.78
N ASP A 34 -27.19 14.31 -6.65
CA ASP A 34 -27.61 14.85 -5.34
C ASP A 34 -26.65 15.91 -4.78
N HIS A 35 -25.46 16.04 -5.37
CA HIS A 35 -24.52 17.10 -5.00
C HIS A 35 -24.99 18.48 -5.44
N PHE A 36 -25.79 18.57 -6.51
CA PHE A 36 -26.07 19.82 -7.20
C PHE A 36 -27.56 20.17 -7.20
N LYS A 37 -27.86 21.47 -7.19
CA LYS A 37 -29.24 21.99 -7.20
C LYS A 37 -30.00 21.66 -8.49
N ASN A 38 -29.30 21.43 -9.60
CA ASN A 38 -29.91 21.04 -10.88
C ASN A 38 -30.15 19.52 -10.99
N GLU A 39 -29.84 18.73 -9.96
CA GLU A 39 -30.00 17.28 -9.91
C GLU A 39 -29.35 16.53 -11.09
N CYS A 40 -28.30 17.13 -11.67
CA CYS A 40 -27.58 16.56 -12.80
C CYS A 40 -26.20 16.09 -12.35
N LYS A 41 -25.80 14.89 -12.77
CA LYS A 41 -24.41 14.43 -12.64
C LYS A 41 -23.48 15.38 -13.37
N GLN A 42 -22.37 15.75 -12.74
CA GLN A 42 -21.36 16.63 -13.33
C GLN A 42 -20.02 15.92 -13.43
N LYS A 43 -19.23 16.21 -14.46
CA LYS A 43 -17.83 15.78 -14.48
C LYS A 43 -17.06 16.48 -13.37
N GLN A 44 -16.18 15.74 -12.71
CA GLN A 44 -15.37 16.30 -11.64
C GLN A 44 -14.25 17.19 -12.18
N LEU A 45 -13.64 16.78 -13.30
CA LEU A 45 -12.63 17.56 -14.02
C LEU A 45 -13.26 18.32 -15.20
N GLN A 46 -13.03 19.62 -15.23
CA GLN A 46 -13.50 20.52 -16.28
C GLN A 46 -12.31 21.09 -17.06
N SER A 47 -12.49 21.23 -18.37
CA SER A 47 -11.54 21.88 -19.28
C SER A 47 -12.27 22.94 -20.07
N PHE A 48 -11.72 24.14 -20.13
CA PHE A 48 -12.34 25.26 -20.85
C PHE A 48 -11.34 25.95 -21.77
N ASN A 49 -11.82 26.35 -22.95
CA ASN A 49 -10.99 27.05 -23.94
C ASN A 49 -10.85 28.55 -23.62
N LYS A 50 -11.70 29.09 -22.75
CA LYS A 50 -11.71 30.49 -22.30
C LYS A 50 -12.03 30.53 -20.81
N TYR A 51 -11.48 31.54 -20.13
CA TYR A 51 -11.77 31.77 -18.72
C TYR A 51 -13.25 32.10 -18.51
N PHE A 52 -13.81 31.62 -17.40
CA PHE A 52 -15.04 32.16 -16.82
C PHE A 52 -15.10 31.82 -15.33
N ASP A 53 -15.96 32.54 -14.61
CA ASP A 53 -16.19 32.36 -13.18
C ASP A 53 -16.98 31.06 -12.91
N ILE A 54 -16.28 29.93 -12.90
CA ILE A 54 -16.90 28.60 -12.72
C ILE A 54 -17.75 28.49 -11.46
N TRP A 55 -17.42 29.25 -10.41
CA TRP A 55 -18.18 29.28 -9.16
C TRP A 55 -19.57 29.89 -9.29
N LYS A 56 -19.80 30.73 -10.31
CA LYS A 56 -21.09 31.36 -10.63
C LYS A 56 -21.94 30.51 -11.58
N ASP A 57 -21.40 29.42 -12.12
CA ASP A 57 -22.13 28.57 -13.06
C ASP A 57 -23.23 27.78 -12.34
N HIS A 58 -24.47 27.97 -12.80
CA HIS A 58 -25.66 27.31 -12.27
C HIS A 58 -25.55 25.78 -12.24
N ARG A 59 -24.74 25.18 -13.13
CA ARG A 59 -24.54 23.73 -13.19
C ARG A 59 -23.84 23.17 -11.96
N PHE A 60 -23.03 23.98 -11.29
CA PHE A 60 -22.17 23.54 -10.20
C PHE A 60 -22.65 24.00 -8.83
N ILE A 61 -23.76 24.74 -8.74
CA ILE A 61 -24.33 25.19 -7.46
C ILE A 61 -24.75 23.95 -6.66
N ILE A 62 -24.20 23.79 -5.45
CA ILE A 62 -24.50 22.65 -4.60
C ILE A 62 -25.90 22.71 -4.00
N SER A 63 -26.49 21.54 -3.74
CA SER A 63 -27.81 21.39 -3.12
C SER A 63 -27.82 21.92 -1.68
N ASP A 64 -29.01 22.32 -1.19
CA ASP A 64 -29.13 22.89 0.16
C ASP A 64 -28.74 21.87 1.24
N GLU A 65 -28.97 20.58 1.01
CA GLU A 65 -28.51 19.51 1.90
C GLU A 65 -26.98 19.45 2.00
N LYS A 66 -26.27 19.56 0.87
CA LYS A 66 -24.79 19.51 0.86
C LYS A 66 -24.18 20.77 1.46
N LYS A 67 -24.79 21.95 1.26
CA LYS A 67 -24.35 23.21 1.90
C LYS A 67 -24.28 23.11 3.42
N VAL A 68 -25.18 22.34 4.03
CA VAL A 68 -25.15 22.11 5.48
C VAL A 68 -23.99 21.20 5.89
N LYS A 69 -23.64 20.23 5.04
CA LYS A 69 -22.63 19.19 5.31
C LYS A 69 -21.19 19.65 5.02
N GLY A 70 -21.00 20.72 4.25
CA GLY A 70 -19.69 21.17 3.82
C GLY A 70 -19.75 22.25 2.75
N GLU A 71 -18.63 22.48 2.10
CA GLU A 71 -18.45 23.51 1.08
C GLU A 71 -17.89 22.93 -0.21
N ARG A 72 -18.22 23.57 -1.34
CA ARG A 72 -17.60 23.28 -2.62
C ARG A 72 -16.35 24.15 -2.79
N ILE A 73 -15.27 23.54 -3.23
CA ILE A 73 -14.07 24.24 -3.67
C ILE A 73 -13.79 23.92 -5.14
N PHE A 74 -13.07 24.82 -5.81
CA PHE A 74 -12.57 24.57 -7.16
C PHE A 74 -11.05 24.60 -7.15
N LYS A 75 -10.45 23.51 -7.59
CA LYS A 75 -9.00 23.36 -7.70
C LYS A 75 -8.57 23.64 -9.12
N PHE A 76 -7.80 24.70 -9.30
CA PHE A 76 -7.26 25.09 -10.60
C PHE A 76 -5.92 24.39 -10.82
N TYR A 77 -5.76 23.71 -11.95
CA TYR A 77 -4.49 23.18 -12.42
C TYR A 77 -4.00 24.04 -13.58
N ARG A 78 -2.81 24.61 -13.45
CA ARG A 78 -2.22 25.56 -14.40
C ARG A 78 -0.96 25.00 -15.05
N HIS A 79 -0.65 25.48 -16.25
CA HIS A 79 0.45 24.98 -17.10
C HIS A 79 0.53 23.44 -17.12
N CYS A 80 -0.56 22.79 -17.52
CA CYS A 80 -0.63 21.34 -17.53
C CYS A 80 0.16 20.75 -18.69
N PHE A 81 0.83 19.63 -18.43
CA PHE A 81 1.76 18.96 -19.34
C PHE A 81 1.68 17.44 -19.13
N ARG A 82 2.26 16.64 -20.04
CA ARG A 82 2.42 15.19 -19.85
C ARG A 82 3.68 14.90 -19.06
N TYR A 83 3.63 13.95 -18.12
CA TYR A 83 4.81 13.53 -17.34
C TYR A 83 6.06 13.32 -18.23
N ASN A 84 5.92 12.64 -19.37
CA ASN A 84 7.04 12.39 -20.29
C ASN A 84 7.73 13.65 -20.84
N GLU A 85 7.10 14.83 -20.78
CA GLU A 85 7.76 16.08 -21.17
C GLU A 85 8.91 16.44 -20.23
N ILE A 86 8.86 16.03 -18.95
CA ILE A 86 9.98 16.17 -18.02
C ILE A 86 11.16 15.33 -18.50
N ASN A 87 10.91 14.07 -18.89
CA ASN A 87 11.97 13.19 -19.38
C ASN A 87 12.63 13.79 -20.63
N LEU A 88 11.84 14.24 -21.61
CA LEU A 88 12.36 14.90 -22.81
C LEU A 88 13.19 16.13 -22.45
N LYS A 89 12.70 16.96 -21.52
CA LYS A 89 13.40 18.15 -21.07
C LYS A 89 14.74 17.82 -20.40
N ILE A 90 14.77 16.81 -19.54
CA ILE A 90 16.00 16.33 -18.90
C ILE A 90 16.99 15.80 -19.95
N GLN A 91 16.52 15.01 -20.92
CA GLN A 91 17.37 14.50 -22.00
C GLN A 91 18.01 15.65 -22.81
N ASP A 92 17.23 16.68 -23.14
CA ASP A 92 17.72 17.87 -23.83
C ASP A 92 18.77 18.63 -22.98
N ILE A 93 18.56 18.74 -21.67
CA ILE A 93 19.50 19.42 -20.75
C ILE A 93 20.84 18.68 -20.68
N PHE A 94 20.83 17.36 -20.69
CA PHE A 94 22.02 16.52 -20.52
C PHE A 94 22.60 15.94 -21.82
N ASP A 95 22.01 16.26 -22.99
CA ASP A 95 22.39 15.73 -24.31
C ASP A 95 22.43 14.19 -24.33
N SER A 96 21.42 13.56 -23.72
CA SER A 96 21.35 12.10 -23.53
C SER A 96 20.01 11.56 -24.02
N HIS A 97 19.95 11.19 -25.29
CA HIS A 97 18.72 10.80 -25.98
C HIS A 97 18.48 9.28 -26.04
N SER A 98 18.61 8.60 -24.89
CA SER A 98 18.25 7.19 -24.79
C SER A 98 16.76 6.97 -25.04
N GLU A 99 16.40 5.83 -25.65
CA GLU A 99 14.98 5.51 -25.90
C GLU A 99 14.19 5.40 -24.59
N ILE A 100 13.04 6.06 -24.51
CA ILE A 100 12.15 5.98 -23.35
C ILE A 100 11.14 4.86 -23.57
N HIS A 101 11.38 3.72 -22.94
CA HIS A 101 10.42 2.61 -22.94
C HIS A 101 9.24 2.91 -22.01
N ASN A 102 8.01 2.65 -22.47
CA ASN A 102 6.75 2.85 -21.73
C ASN A 102 6.61 4.27 -21.13
N PRO A 103 6.56 5.32 -21.97
CA PRO A 103 6.51 6.70 -21.49
C PRO A 103 5.28 6.94 -20.62
N ASN A 104 5.49 7.56 -19.45
CA ASN A 104 4.40 7.91 -18.56
C ASN A 104 3.55 9.04 -19.17
N VAL A 105 2.27 8.76 -19.41
CA VAL A 105 1.32 9.68 -20.06
C VAL A 105 0.44 10.45 -19.07
N ALA A 106 0.71 10.37 -17.77
CA ALA A 106 -0.07 11.07 -16.75
C ALA A 106 -0.13 12.59 -17.02
N HIS A 107 -1.30 13.19 -16.77
CA HIS A 107 -1.48 14.64 -16.79
C HIS A 107 -0.87 15.23 -15.52
N CYS A 108 0.02 16.19 -15.68
CA CYS A 108 0.70 16.89 -14.60
C CYS A 108 0.42 18.39 -14.68
N TYR A 109 0.73 19.13 -13.62
CA TYR A 109 0.51 20.58 -13.53
C TYR A 109 1.77 21.33 -13.11
N GLY A 110 1.94 22.56 -13.58
CA GLY A 110 3.02 23.44 -13.16
C GLY A 110 2.74 24.06 -11.78
N TYR A 111 1.53 24.52 -11.55
CA TYR A 111 1.06 24.89 -10.21
C TYR A 111 -0.44 24.69 -10.06
N THR A 112 -0.90 24.62 -8.81
CA THR A 112 -2.31 24.47 -8.46
C THR A 112 -2.69 25.32 -7.26
N PHE A 113 -3.97 25.66 -7.14
CA PHE A 113 -4.54 26.37 -6.01
C PHE A 113 -6.05 26.15 -5.94
N ASN A 114 -6.63 26.31 -4.76
CA ASN A 114 -8.06 26.23 -4.52
C ASN A 114 -8.69 27.62 -4.49
N ILE A 115 -9.91 27.71 -4.98
CA ILE A 115 -10.80 28.85 -4.76
C ILE A 115 -12.06 28.43 -4.03
N ASP A 116 -12.63 29.35 -3.27
CA ASP A 116 -13.91 29.18 -2.57
C ASP A 116 -15.13 29.43 -3.49
N GLU A 117 -16.33 29.40 -2.91
CA GLU A 117 -17.59 29.64 -3.64
C GLU A 117 -17.76 31.08 -4.14
N ASN A 118 -16.94 32.01 -3.66
CA ASN A 118 -16.96 33.42 -4.04
C ASN A 118 -15.88 33.78 -5.06
N GLY A 119 -14.99 32.83 -5.40
CA GLY A 119 -13.86 33.04 -6.29
C GLY A 119 -12.62 33.59 -5.59
N LYS A 120 -12.57 33.62 -4.25
CA LYS A 120 -11.37 33.99 -3.51
C LYS A 120 -10.40 32.81 -3.50
N VAL A 121 -9.14 33.08 -3.82
CA VAL A 121 -8.06 32.08 -3.76
C VAL A 121 -7.69 31.81 -2.31
N LYS A 122 -7.61 30.54 -1.94
CA LYS A 122 -7.04 30.09 -0.67
C LYS A 122 -5.51 30.06 -0.83
N SER A 123 -4.82 31.12 -0.43
CA SER A 123 -3.39 31.30 -0.71
C SER A 123 -2.49 30.20 -0.10
N ASP A 124 -2.91 29.62 1.02
CA ASP A 124 -2.29 28.46 1.68
C ASP A 124 -2.42 27.15 0.89
N SER A 125 -3.30 27.11 -0.11
CA SER A 125 -3.49 25.95 -0.99
C SER A 125 -2.66 26.00 -2.28
N ILE A 126 -1.88 27.07 -2.49
CA ILE A 126 -1.01 27.17 -3.67
C ILE A 126 0.11 26.14 -3.54
N HIS A 127 0.21 25.26 -4.54
CA HIS A 127 1.25 24.23 -4.60
C HIS A 127 1.99 24.28 -5.94
N ILE A 128 3.32 24.20 -5.88
CA ILE A 128 4.23 24.18 -7.02
C ILE A 128 5.15 22.95 -6.88
N PRO A 129 5.16 22.00 -7.82
CA PRO A 129 6.08 20.88 -7.77
C PRO A 129 7.53 21.34 -7.94
N MET A 130 8.42 20.85 -7.07
CA MET A 130 9.83 21.27 -7.01
C MET A 130 10.57 21.07 -8.34
N ILE A 131 10.22 20.01 -9.08
CA ILE A 131 10.79 19.70 -10.39
C ILE A 131 10.72 20.87 -11.37
N MET A 132 9.72 21.75 -11.25
CA MET A 132 9.60 22.90 -12.17
C MET A 132 10.63 23.98 -11.91
N SER A 133 11.03 24.17 -10.65
CA SER A 133 12.18 25.02 -10.32
C SER A 133 13.47 24.31 -10.71
N ALA A 134 13.59 23.02 -10.37
CA ALA A 134 14.78 22.21 -10.69
C ALA A 134 15.10 22.22 -12.19
N LEU A 135 14.12 21.98 -13.07
CA LEU A 135 14.31 22.00 -14.52
C LEU A 135 14.83 23.35 -15.03
N LYS A 136 14.38 24.45 -14.43
CA LYS A 136 14.78 25.79 -14.83
C LYS A 136 16.17 26.18 -14.33
N GLU A 137 16.56 25.66 -13.17
CA GLU A 137 17.88 25.93 -12.60
C GLU A 137 18.95 25.02 -13.17
N ILE A 138 18.69 23.72 -13.35
CA ILE A 138 19.65 22.77 -13.93
C ILE A 138 20.02 23.16 -15.38
N GLU A 139 19.12 23.82 -16.10
CA GLU A 139 19.42 24.43 -17.41
C GLU A 139 20.53 25.48 -17.34
N LYS A 140 20.64 26.21 -16.23
CA LYS A 140 21.63 27.29 -16.03
C LYS A 140 22.88 26.77 -15.34
N ASP A 141 22.69 26.04 -14.25
CA ASP A 141 23.73 25.45 -13.42
C ASP A 141 23.32 24.05 -12.98
N ARG A 142 24.00 23.06 -13.54
CA ARG A 142 23.76 21.64 -13.26
C ARG A 142 24.13 21.24 -11.82
N ASN A 143 24.86 22.08 -11.08
CA ASN A 143 25.29 21.83 -9.71
C ASN A 143 24.52 22.66 -8.67
N ALA A 144 23.46 23.36 -9.09
CA ALA A 144 22.70 24.22 -8.19
C ALA A 144 22.07 23.44 -7.01
N ASN A 145 21.99 24.11 -5.86
CA ASN A 145 21.21 23.61 -4.72
C ASN A 145 19.72 23.75 -5.02
N ILE A 146 19.11 22.69 -5.57
CA ILE A 146 17.73 22.68 -6.05
C ILE A 146 16.74 23.09 -4.96
N GLU A 147 16.93 22.64 -3.73
CA GLU A 147 15.99 22.87 -2.63
C GLU A 147 15.98 24.34 -2.20
N GLU A 148 17.16 24.94 -2.03
CA GLU A 148 17.31 26.36 -1.67
C GLU A 148 16.73 27.28 -2.75
N GLN A 149 17.04 26.98 -4.02
CA GLN A 149 16.51 27.75 -5.16
C GLN A 149 14.99 27.62 -5.30
N PHE A 150 14.45 26.43 -5.03
CA PHE A 150 13.00 26.22 -5.03
C PHE A 150 12.32 27.06 -3.95
N ASN A 151 12.83 27.02 -2.71
CA ASN A 151 12.26 27.76 -1.60
C ASN A 151 12.26 29.28 -1.87
N ASP A 152 13.37 29.84 -2.35
CA ASP A 152 13.47 31.25 -2.75
C ASP A 152 12.50 31.61 -3.90
N SER A 153 12.40 30.74 -4.91
CA SER A 153 11.49 30.92 -6.05
C SER A 153 10.02 30.89 -5.63
N VAL A 154 9.64 29.98 -4.73
CA VAL A 154 8.28 29.87 -4.20
C VAL A 154 7.93 31.09 -3.36
N GLU A 155 8.83 31.53 -2.46
CA GLU A 155 8.59 32.72 -1.63
C GLU A 155 8.33 33.96 -2.49
N LYS A 156 9.20 34.22 -3.49
CA LYS A 156 9.05 35.34 -4.43
C LYS A 156 7.78 35.24 -5.27
N PHE A 157 7.41 34.03 -5.69
CA PHE A 157 6.18 33.80 -6.43
C PHE A 157 4.95 34.07 -5.57
N LEU A 158 4.89 33.53 -4.34
CA LEU A 158 3.77 33.73 -3.41
C LEU A 158 3.60 35.20 -3.03
N GLN A 159 4.70 35.92 -2.79
CA GLN A 159 4.66 37.38 -2.58
C GLN A 159 3.99 38.07 -3.77
N LYS A 160 4.37 37.71 -5.00
CA LYS A 160 3.80 38.32 -6.20
C LYS A 160 2.34 37.95 -6.41
N VAL A 161 1.95 36.72 -6.10
CA VAL A 161 0.56 36.27 -6.18
C VAL A 161 -0.30 37.03 -5.18
N ASN A 162 0.15 37.21 -3.94
CA ASN A 162 -0.58 37.99 -2.93
C ASN A 162 -0.82 39.45 -3.39
N GLU A 163 0.18 40.09 -4.00
CA GLU A 163 0.01 41.43 -4.61
C GLU A 163 -1.02 41.44 -5.75
N ILE A 164 -1.03 40.40 -6.59
CA ILE A 164 -1.96 40.29 -7.73
C ILE A 164 -3.40 40.07 -7.25
N LEU A 165 -3.59 39.24 -6.23
CA LEU A 165 -4.90 38.88 -5.71
C LEU A 165 -5.52 40.01 -4.91
N ALA A 166 -4.75 40.66 -4.03
CA ALA A 166 -5.17 41.75 -3.16
C ALA A 166 -6.48 41.46 -2.37
N ASP A 167 -6.65 40.22 -1.90
CA ASP A 167 -7.86 39.70 -1.22
C ASP A 167 -9.19 39.86 -1.99
N GLU A 168 -9.10 40.04 -3.29
CA GLU A 168 -10.25 40.12 -4.18
C GLU A 168 -10.43 38.80 -4.95
N PRO A 169 -11.66 38.49 -5.41
CA PRO A 169 -11.90 37.33 -6.26
C PRO A 169 -10.99 37.32 -7.49
N ILE A 170 -10.58 36.12 -7.91
CA ILE A 170 -9.80 35.94 -9.12
C ILE A 170 -10.65 36.28 -10.36
N ASN A 171 -9.98 36.76 -11.41
CA ASN A 171 -10.56 37.03 -12.71
C ASN A 171 -9.53 36.66 -13.80
N GLU A 172 -9.92 36.74 -15.06
CA GLU A 172 -9.06 36.41 -16.21
C GLU A 172 -7.72 37.17 -16.17
N GLN A 173 -7.75 38.48 -15.93
CA GLN A 173 -6.54 39.32 -15.91
C GLN A 173 -5.60 38.97 -14.75
N LYS A 174 -6.14 38.66 -13.57
CA LYS A 174 -5.34 38.22 -12.42
C LYS A 174 -4.71 36.86 -12.67
N LEU A 175 -5.47 35.94 -13.27
CA LEU A 175 -4.98 34.62 -13.62
C LEU A 175 -3.84 34.69 -14.64
N GLU A 176 -3.97 35.52 -15.69
CA GLU A 176 -2.89 35.77 -16.65
C GLU A 176 -1.65 36.40 -15.99
N LYS A 177 -1.82 37.30 -15.02
CA LYS A 177 -0.71 37.88 -14.26
C LYS A 177 -0.02 36.83 -13.39
N MET A 178 -0.78 35.89 -12.81
CA MET A 178 -0.23 34.78 -12.03
C MET A 178 0.57 33.83 -12.93
N ASP A 179 0.04 33.45 -14.10
CA ASP A 179 0.76 32.61 -15.08
C ASP A 179 2.07 33.30 -15.50
N LYS A 180 2.04 34.61 -15.83
CA LYS A 180 3.26 35.38 -16.15
C LYS A 180 4.26 35.46 -14.99
N ALA A 181 3.79 35.54 -13.76
CA ALA A 181 4.65 35.53 -12.58
C ALA A 181 5.29 34.15 -12.38
N TYR A 182 4.54 33.07 -12.63
CA TYR A 182 5.03 31.70 -12.58
C TYR A 182 6.16 31.48 -13.60
N ASP A 183 5.96 31.89 -14.85
CA ASP A 183 6.93 31.77 -15.95
C ASP A 183 8.28 32.45 -15.63
N LYS A 184 8.31 33.42 -14.70
CA LYS A 184 9.54 34.08 -14.26
C LYS A 184 10.40 33.19 -13.36
N TYR A 185 9.80 32.35 -12.53
CA TYR A 185 10.51 31.57 -11.49
C TYR A 185 10.58 30.07 -11.80
N PHE A 186 9.67 29.54 -12.62
CA PHE A 186 9.55 28.10 -12.87
C PHE A 186 9.59 27.76 -14.36
N SER A 187 9.91 26.50 -14.67
CA SER A 187 9.87 25.96 -16.03
C SER A 187 8.42 25.73 -16.48
N VAL A 188 8.18 25.91 -17.77
CA VAL A 188 6.88 25.71 -18.41
C VAL A 188 7.04 24.71 -19.54
N LEU A 189 6.33 23.58 -19.42
CA LEU A 189 6.32 22.52 -20.42
C LEU A 189 5.00 22.63 -21.19
N ASN A 190 5.08 22.79 -22.52
CA ASN A 190 3.94 23.11 -23.37
C ASN A 190 3.99 22.36 -24.71
N LEU A 191 4.46 21.10 -24.74
CA LEU A 191 4.41 20.34 -25.98
C LEU A 191 2.94 20.07 -26.32
N LYS A 192 2.43 20.75 -27.35
CA LYS A 192 1.06 20.57 -27.85
C LYS A 192 0.88 19.11 -28.25
N LYS A 193 0.08 18.39 -27.47
CA LYS A 193 -0.27 16.98 -27.69
C LYS A 193 -1.77 16.79 -27.55
N ASP A 194 -2.31 15.85 -28.32
CA ASP A 194 -3.75 15.57 -28.33
C ASP A 194 -4.28 15.16 -26.94
N GLY A 195 -5.47 15.66 -26.61
CA GLY A 195 -6.20 15.32 -25.39
C GLY A 195 -5.63 15.90 -24.08
N LEU A 196 -4.74 16.88 -24.15
CA LEU A 196 -4.27 17.67 -23.01
C LEU A 196 -4.73 19.13 -23.16
N PHE A 197 -5.36 19.66 -22.11
CA PHE A 197 -5.66 21.08 -22.01
C PHE A 197 -4.58 21.77 -21.18
N PRO A 198 -4.21 23.02 -21.49
CA PRO A 198 -3.20 23.75 -20.72
C PRO A 198 -3.65 24.01 -19.27
N HIS A 199 -4.97 24.00 -19.04
CA HIS A 199 -5.55 24.28 -17.74
C HIS A 199 -6.77 23.41 -17.50
N TYR A 200 -6.92 22.96 -16.25
CA TYR A 200 -8.10 22.25 -15.78
C TYR A 200 -8.65 22.89 -14.50
N VAL A 201 -9.92 22.62 -14.23
CA VAL A 201 -10.53 22.92 -12.93
C VAL A 201 -11.20 21.66 -12.40
N ALA A 202 -10.80 21.18 -11.23
CA ALA A 202 -11.50 20.13 -10.52
C ALA A 202 -12.49 20.73 -9.52
N ILE A 203 -13.66 20.12 -9.44
CA ILE A 203 -14.70 20.47 -8.47
C ILE A 203 -14.58 19.48 -7.31
N GLU A 204 -14.37 19.97 -6.09
CA GLU A 204 -14.26 19.13 -4.90
C GLU A 204 -15.28 19.58 -3.84
N PHE A 205 -15.73 18.63 -3.02
CA PHE A 205 -16.60 18.91 -1.88
C PHE A 205 -15.86 18.54 -0.60
N VAL A 206 -15.74 19.51 0.31
CA VAL A 206 -15.03 19.38 1.57
C VAL A 206 -16.04 19.44 2.70
N LYS A 207 -16.08 18.42 3.55
CA LYS A 207 -17.03 18.40 4.67
C LYS A 207 -16.64 19.44 5.72
N LYS A 208 -17.62 19.91 6.51
CA LYS A 208 -17.46 21.02 7.47
C LYS A 208 -16.33 20.87 8.50
N ASN A 209 -15.92 19.63 8.81
CA ASN A 209 -14.85 19.31 9.77
C ASN A 209 -13.62 18.69 9.08
N GLU A 210 -13.53 18.77 7.76
CA GLU A 210 -12.42 18.26 6.97
C GLU A 210 -11.70 19.45 6.33
N LEU A 211 -10.38 19.33 6.16
CA LEU A 211 -9.62 20.26 5.33
C LEU A 211 -9.54 19.69 3.91
N PRO A 212 -9.41 20.55 2.87
CA PRO A 212 -9.06 20.09 1.55
C PRO A 212 -7.81 19.21 1.61
N GLN A 213 -7.75 18.15 0.81
CA GLN A 213 -6.56 17.32 0.79
C GLN A 213 -5.37 18.15 0.29
N PRO A 214 -4.29 18.27 1.08
CA PRO A 214 -3.09 18.96 0.64
C PRO A 214 -2.49 18.28 -0.60
N GLU A 215 -1.79 19.08 -1.40
CA GLU A 215 -0.97 18.60 -2.49
C GLU A 215 0.44 18.36 -1.97
N PHE A 216 1.01 17.20 -2.29
CA PHE A 216 2.38 16.84 -1.95
C PHE A 216 3.06 16.27 -3.20
N ASN A 217 4.38 16.45 -3.30
CA ASN A 217 5.17 15.86 -4.38
C ASN A 217 5.17 14.33 -4.29
N SER A 218 5.29 13.78 -3.07
CA SER A 218 5.25 12.35 -2.83
C SER A 218 4.77 12.01 -1.42
N PHE A 219 4.10 10.86 -1.29
CA PHE A 219 3.64 10.29 -0.03
C PHE A 219 4.81 9.71 0.81
N PHE A 220 5.95 9.39 0.18
CA PHE A 220 7.08 8.73 0.85
C PHE A 220 8.05 9.69 1.55
N ILE A 221 7.94 11.00 1.32
CA ILE A 221 8.90 12.01 1.81
C ILE A 221 9.06 11.93 3.33
N SER A 222 7.95 11.94 4.08
CA SER A 222 7.99 11.87 5.54
C SER A 222 8.62 10.58 6.06
N ASP A 223 8.33 9.46 5.39
CA ASP A 223 8.85 8.15 5.78
C ASP A 223 10.36 8.06 5.53
N ILE A 224 10.82 8.59 4.39
CA ILE A 224 12.25 8.67 4.06
C ILE A 224 12.98 9.61 5.03
N GLU A 225 12.37 10.74 5.42
CA GLU A 225 12.97 11.62 6.43
C GLU A 225 13.12 10.94 7.79
N ILE A 226 12.12 10.17 8.24
CA ILE A 226 12.19 9.38 9.47
C ILE A 226 13.31 8.34 9.34
N ALA A 227 13.34 7.61 8.22
CA ALA A 227 14.36 6.61 7.93
C ALA A 227 15.78 7.21 7.90
N LYS A 228 15.93 8.43 7.37
CA LYS A 228 17.21 9.16 7.33
C LYS A 228 17.65 9.65 8.71
N LYS A 229 16.70 10.10 9.55
CA LYS A 229 16.98 10.56 10.94
C LYS A 229 17.40 9.40 11.85
N SER A 230 16.79 8.22 11.68
CA SER A 230 17.03 7.06 12.53
C SER A 230 16.88 5.73 11.74
N PRO A 231 17.84 5.39 10.87
CA PRO A 231 17.78 4.15 10.10
C PRO A 231 17.91 2.95 11.03
N ASN A 232 17.01 1.98 10.90
CA ASN A 232 17.10 0.73 11.64
C ASN A 232 18.09 -0.24 10.97
N GLN A 233 18.51 -1.28 11.69
CA GLN A 233 19.51 -2.22 11.17
C GLN A 233 19.05 -2.91 9.87
N THR A 234 17.77 -3.24 9.73
CA THR A 234 17.25 -3.87 8.51
C THR A 234 17.42 -2.95 7.28
N LEU A 235 17.17 -1.66 7.42
CA LEU A 235 17.35 -0.70 6.33
C LEU A 235 18.84 -0.53 5.98
N VAL A 236 19.72 -0.52 6.99
CA VAL A 236 21.16 -0.48 6.80
C VAL A 236 21.62 -1.72 6.03
N ASP A 237 21.24 -2.92 6.50
CA ASP A 237 21.57 -4.20 5.85
C ASP A 237 21.03 -4.26 4.40
N TYR A 238 19.86 -3.65 4.13
CA TYR A 238 19.29 -3.58 2.78
C TYR A 238 20.12 -2.71 1.83
N ILE A 239 20.59 -1.55 2.30
CA ILE A 239 21.32 -0.57 1.47
C ILE A 239 22.78 -0.98 1.29
N GLU A 240 23.44 -1.39 2.37
CA GLU A 240 24.86 -1.78 2.34
C GLU A 240 25.04 -3.16 1.70
N GLY A 241 24.05 -4.05 1.84
CA GLY A 241 24.11 -5.40 1.31
C GLY A 241 25.22 -6.24 1.96
N LEU A 242 25.71 -7.23 1.22
CA LEU A 242 26.86 -8.05 1.61
C LEU A 242 28.04 -7.79 0.68
N GLU A 243 29.24 -7.74 1.26
CA GLU A 243 30.51 -7.71 0.52
C GLU A 243 30.65 -8.95 -0.37
N GLU A 244 31.38 -8.83 -1.50
CA GLU A 244 31.47 -9.91 -2.49
C GLU A 244 32.06 -11.21 -1.91
N ASP A 245 33.04 -11.12 -1.01
CA ASP A 245 33.67 -12.26 -0.36
C ASP A 245 32.77 -12.99 0.64
N GLN A 246 31.68 -12.36 1.05
CA GLN A 246 30.64 -12.95 1.91
C GLN A 246 29.51 -13.59 1.11
N ARG A 247 29.49 -13.42 -0.22
CA ARG A 247 28.46 -13.99 -1.08
C ARG A 247 28.81 -15.43 -1.41
N THR A 248 27.78 -16.27 -1.45
CA THR A 248 27.91 -17.67 -1.86
C THR A 248 27.01 -17.91 -3.07
N GLU A 249 27.61 -18.32 -4.18
CA GLU A 249 26.87 -18.68 -5.38
C GLU A 249 26.31 -20.11 -5.24
N VAL A 250 24.98 -20.22 -5.38
CA VAL A 250 24.24 -21.47 -5.13
C VAL A 250 23.83 -22.18 -6.42
N ASP A 251 23.59 -21.45 -7.51
CA ASP A 251 22.94 -21.97 -8.73
C ASP A 251 23.67 -23.16 -9.36
N GLU A 252 24.99 -23.21 -9.24
CA GLU A 252 25.82 -24.32 -9.74
C GLU A 252 26.46 -25.17 -8.61
N ASN A 253 26.12 -24.90 -7.36
CA ASN A 253 26.69 -25.58 -6.20
C ASN A 253 25.75 -26.70 -5.71
N LYS A 254 25.96 -27.90 -6.25
CA LYS A 254 25.13 -29.07 -5.95
C LYS A 254 25.14 -29.42 -4.47
N GLU A 255 26.31 -29.37 -3.82
CA GLU A 255 26.45 -29.71 -2.40
C GLU A 255 25.64 -28.76 -1.51
N LEU A 256 25.66 -27.46 -1.80
CA LEU A 256 24.83 -26.48 -1.08
C LEU A 256 23.34 -26.67 -1.35
N ILE A 257 22.95 -26.94 -2.60
CA ILE A 257 21.55 -27.23 -2.93
C ILE A 257 21.07 -28.47 -2.16
N GLU A 258 21.87 -29.54 -2.10
CA GLU A 258 21.56 -30.75 -1.32
C GLU A 258 21.48 -30.46 0.18
N GLN A 259 22.38 -29.62 0.71
CA GLN A 259 22.33 -29.17 2.11
C GLN A 259 21.04 -28.41 2.41
N PHE A 260 20.63 -27.48 1.53
CA PHE A 260 19.41 -26.70 1.69
C PHE A 260 18.15 -27.53 1.54
N LEU A 261 18.18 -28.58 0.71
CA LEU A 261 17.05 -29.49 0.50
C LEU A 261 17.03 -30.68 1.47
N HIS A 262 18.03 -30.78 2.36
CA HIS A 262 18.08 -31.83 3.35
C HIS A 262 16.77 -31.85 4.16
N PRO A 263 16.15 -33.03 4.42
CA PRO A 263 14.84 -33.08 5.08
C PRO A 263 14.75 -32.37 6.42
N SER A 264 15.87 -32.22 7.14
CA SER A 264 15.93 -31.46 8.39
C SER A 264 15.77 -29.93 8.21
N GLN A 265 15.97 -29.42 6.99
CA GLN A 265 15.85 -28.00 6.64
C GLN A 265 14.46 -27.63 6.10
N LEU A 266 13.60 -28.63 5.85
CA LEU A 266 12.22 -28.36 5.45
C LEU A 266 11.49 -27.62 6.57
N PRO A 267 10.62 -26.64 6.28
CA PRO A 267 9.75 -26.05 7.30
C PRO A 267 8.80 -27.11 7.88
N ASP A 268 8.33 -26.91 9.11
CA ASP A 268 7.32 -27.78 9.72
C ASP A 268 5.91 -27.52 9.15
N GLY A 269 5.68 -26.34 8.58
CA GLY A 269 4.44 -25.97 7.91
C GLY A 269 4.57 -26.04 6.40
N ARG A 270 3.53 -26.55 5.74
CA ARG A 270 3.32 -26.48 4.29
C ARG A 270 1.91 -25.97 4.05
N TRP A 271 1.72 -25.10 3.05
CA TRP A 271 0.37 -24.67 2.70
C TRP A 271 -0.45 -25.89 2.29
N PRO A 272 -1.74 -25.97 2.67
CA PRO A 272 -2.60 -27.05 2.23
C PRO A 272 -2.98 -26.89 0.76
N SER A 273 -2.01 -26.81 -0.15
CA SER A 273 -2.16 -26.86 -1.61
C SER A 273 -2.05 -28.30 -2.15
N LYS A 274 -2.66 -28.54 -3.31
CA LYS A 274 -2.62 -29.85 -3.99
C LYS A 274 -1.16 -30.30 -4.15
N THR A 275 -0.92 -31.60 -4.07
CA THR A 275 0.44 -32.19 -4.18
C THR A 275 1.09 -31.84 -5.52
N GLU A 276 0.30 -31.66 -6.57
CA GLU A 276 0.74 -31.21 -7.89
C GLU A 276 1.33 -29.80 -7.90
N PHE A 277 0.97 -28.96 -6.93
CA PHE A 277 1.48 -27.61 -6.75
C PHE A 277 2.68 -27.54 -5.80
N ARG A 278 3.37 -28.66 -5.59
CA ARG A 278 4.66 -28.67 -4.88
C ARG A 278 5.66 -27.71 -5.53
N LEU A 279 6.53 -27.15 -4.72
CA LEU A 279 7.56 -26.21 -5.16
C LEU A 279 8.54 -26.89 -6.13
N SER A 280 9.04 -26.11 -7.09
CA SER A 280 10.19 -26.50 -7.90
C SER A 280 11.47 -26.49 -7.06
N LEU A 281 12.56 -27.07 -7.59
CA LEU A 281 13.84 -27.20 -6.88
C LEU A 281 14.30 -25.89 -6.23
N MET A 282 14.46 -24.82 -7.04
CA MET A 282 14.96 -23.54 -6.53
C MET A 282 13.95 -22.79 -5.68
N GLN A 283 12.64 -23.03 -5.88
CA GLN A 283 11.62 -22.49 -4.98
C GLN A 283 11.73 -23.14 -3.59
N GLN A 284 11.94 -24.45 -3.53
CA GLN A 284 12.11 -25.16 -2.25
C GLN A 284 13.40 -24.76 -1.55
N VAL A 285 14.51 -24.58 -2.29
CA VAL A 285 15.76 -24.02 -1.75
C VAL A 285 15.50 -22.66 -1.12
N ALA A 286 14.82 -21.77 -1.83
CA ALA A 286 14.50 -20.43 -1.33
C ALA A 286 13.60 -20.47 -0.08
N VAL A 287 12.56 -21.32 -0.05
CA VAL A 287 11.72 -21.47 1.16
C VAL A 287 12.55 -21.99 2.33
N ASN A 288 13.31 -23.06 2.15
CA ASN A 288 14.11 -23.64 3.23
C ASN A 288 15.12 -22.62 3.77
N GLN A 289 15.74 -21.81 2.90
CA GLN A 289 16.62 -20.72 3.31
C GLN A 289 15.88 -19.64 4.10
N ILE A 290 14.71 -19.18 3.63
CA ILE A 290 13.91 -18.17 4.33
C ILE A 290 13.49 -18.67 5.72
N THR A 291 13.13 -19.94 5.85
CA THR A 291 12.54 -20.48 7.09
C THR A 291 13.56 -21.04 8.08
N SER A 292 14.79 -21.35 7.65
CA SER A 292 15.87 -21.84 8.53
C SER A 292 16.85 -20.76 8.97
N SER A 293 16.77 -19.56 8.37
CA SER A 293 17.71 -18.48 8.57
C SER A 293 17.19 -17.44 9.54
N ASP A 294 18.07 -16.93 10.42
CA ASP A 294 17.79 -15.79 11.30
C ASP A 294 17.94 -14.43 10.57
N LYS A 295 18.11 -14.44 9.24
CA LYS A 295 18.28 -13.22 8.45
C LYS A 295 16.95 -12.45 8.38
N LYS A 296 17.03 -11.15 8.62
CA LYS A 296 15.88 -10.23 8.59
C LYS A 296 15.35 -9.94 7.18
N ILE A 297 16.19 -10.17 6.16
CA ILE A 297 15.90 -9.86 4.77
C ILE A 297 16.15 -11.11 3.95
N SER A 298 15.19 -11.42 3.10
CA SER A 298 15.34 -12.41 2.04
C SER A 298 14.77 -11.82 0.77
N SER A 299 15.47 -12.03 -0.35
CA SER A 299 15.02 -11.61 -1.67
C SER A 299 14.86 -12.84 -2.55
N VAL A 300 13.76 -12.88 -3.30
CA VAL A 300 13.50 -13.94 -4.28
C VAL A 300 13.19 -13.27 -5.61
N ASN A 301 14.08 -13.48 -6.57
CA ASN A 301 13.85 -13.08 -7.95
C ASN A 301 13.08 -14.19 -8.66
N GLY A 302 12.05 -13.82 -9.41
CA GLY A 302 11.28 -14.76 -10.22
C GLY A 302 10.74 -14.08 -11.47
N PRO A 303 11.03 -14.58 -12.68
CA PRO A 303 10.36 -14.12 -13.90
C PRO A 303 8.82 -14.20 -13.82
N PRO A 304 8.09 -13.55 -14.73
CA PRO A 304 6.64 -13.73 -14.84
C PRO A 304 6.26 -15.21 -14.99
N GLY A 305 5.24 -15.66 -14.25
CA GLY A 305 4.75 -17.04 -14.32
C GLY A 305 5.52 -18.08 -13.48
N THR A 306 6.58 -17.71 -12.76
CA THR A 306 7.39 -18.68 -11.97
C THR A 306 6.84 -18.99 -10.57
N GLY A 307 5.52 -18.87 -10.36
CA GLY A 307 4.87 -19.33 -9.12
C GLY A 307 5.30 -18.62 -7.83
N LYS A 308 5.70 -17.34 -7.87
CA LYS A 308 6.09 -16.55 -6.67
C LYS A 308 5.03 -16.60 -5.55
N THR A 309 3.75 -16.54 -5.91
CA THR A 309 2.65 -16.66 -4.96
C THR A 309 2.60 -18.03 -4.30
N THR A 310 2.91 -19.10 -5.03
CA THR A 310 2.99 -20.47 -4.49
C THR A 310 4.11 -20.58 -3.45
N LEU A 311 5.26 -19.96 -3.71
CA LEU A 311 6.36 -19.90 -2.75
C LEU A 311 5.94 -19.19 -1.45
N LEU A 312 5.29 -18.03 -1.57
CA LEU A 312 4.84 -17.26 -0.41
C LEU A 312 3.85 -18.01 0.47
N LYS A 313 2.97 -18.83 -0.13
CA LYS A 313 2.01 -19.67 0.62
C LYS A 313 2.70 -20.60 1.61
N ASP A 314 3.80 -21.25 1.21
CA ASP A 314 4.55 -22.14 2.11
C ASP A 314 5.30 -21.36 3.20
N VAL A 315 5.80 -20.16 2.90
CA VAL A 315 6.37 -19.24 3.91
C VAL A 315 5.30 -18.81 4.94
N PHE A 316 4.08 -18.51 4.48
CA PHE A 316 2.99 -18.18 5.39
C PHE A 316 2.61 -19.35 6.30
N ALA A 317 2.53 -20.56 5.73
CA ALA A 317 2.26 -21.78 6.50
C ALA A 317 3.32 -22.02 7.58
N HIS A 318 4.61 -21.81 7.25
CA HIS A 318 5.69 -21.89 8.22
C HIS A 318 5.46 -20.93 9.40
N PHE A 319 5.22 -19.64 9.15
CA PHE A 319 5.01 -18.68 10.25
C PHE A 319 3.74 -18.95 11.07
N VAL A 320 2.69 -19.53 10.47
CA VAL A 320 1.51 -19.99 11.22
C VAL A 320 1.89 -21.12 12.18
N VAL A 321 2.70 -22.09 11.73
CA VAL A 321 3.16 -23.19 12.58
C VAL A 321 4.11 -22.70 13.68
N GLU A 322 5.05 -21.81 13.38
CA GLU A 322 5.94 -21.21 14.40
C GLU A 322 5.14 -20.45 15.46
N ARG A 323 4.11 -19.70 15.05
CA ARG A 323 3.18 -19.07 15.99
C ARG A 323 2.43 -20.10 16.83
N GLY A 324 2.03 -21.22 16.23
CA GLY A 324 1.42 -22.37 16.91
C GLY A 324 2.33 -22.96 17.98
N LYS A 325 3.64 -23.10 17.71
CA LYS A 325 4.63 -23.56 18.69
C LYS A 325 4.72 -22.66 19.91
N GLU A 326 4.70 -21.33 19.73
CA GLU A 326 4.70 -20.40 20.87
C GLU A 326 3.39 -20.42 21.66
N LEU A 327 2.25 -20.56 20.97
CA LEU A 327 0.96 -20.71 21.64
C LEU A 327 0.89 -22.02 22.44
N ALA A 328 1.41 -23.12 21.89
CA ALA A 328 1.39 -24.42 22.53
C ALA A 328 2.20 -24.47 23.84
N LYS A 329 3.12 -23.53 24.07
CA LYS A 329 3.87 -23.40 25.33
C LYS A 329 3.06 -22.78 26.48
N LEU A 330 1.88 -22.22 26.21
CA LEU A 330 1.11 -21.47 27.21
C LEU A 330 0.21 -22.39 28.04
N ASP A 331 0.34 -22.37 29.36
CA ASP A 331 -0.61 -23.07 30.26
C ASP A 331 -2.04 -22.51 30.18
N ASN A 332 -2.17 -21.25 29.78
CA ASN A 332 -3.42 -20.52 29.66
C ASN A 332 -3.38 -19.62 28.42
N PRO A 333 -4.37 -19.69 27.51
CA PRO A 333 -4.38 -18.86 26.30
C PRO A 333 -4.38 -17.35 26.60
N LYS A 334 -4.93 -16.92 27.76
CA LYS A 334 -4.88 -15.51 28.18
C LYS A 334 -3.46 -15.01 28.43
N SER A 335 -2.51 -15.91 28.71
CA SER A 335 -1.09 -15.58 28.87
C SER A 335 -0.42 -15.14 27.57
N ALA A 336 -1.08 -15.27 26.42
CA ALA A 336 -0.62 -14.73 25.14
C ALA A 336 -0.61 -13.19 25.11
N PHE A 337 -1.37 -12.55 26.00
CA PHE A 337 -1.61 -11.12 25.97
C PHE A 337 -0.90 -10.37 27.10
N LYS A 338 -0.56 -9.10 26.83
CA LYS A 338 -0.05 -8.11 27.77
C LYS A 338 -1.01 -6.93 27.83
N LYS A 339 -1.45 -6.61 29.05
CA LYS A 339 -2.27 -5.43 29.34
C LYS A 339 -1.43 -4.17 29.12
N THR A 340 -1.91 -3.27 28.27
CA THR A 340 -1.17 -2.08 27.82
C THR A 340 -2.12 -0.89 27.72
N LYS A 341 -1.70 0.28 28.19
CA LYS A 341 -2.34 1.56 27.86
C LYS A 341 -1.69 2.13 26.61
N LEU A 342 -2.47 2.52 25.59
CA LEU A 342 -1.90 3.12 24.37
C LEU A 342 -1.54 4.59 24.66
N HIS A 343 -2.38 5.26 25.44
CA HIS A 343 -2.13 6.57 26.02
C HIS A 343 -2.35 6.54 27.54
N GLU A 344 -1.59 7.36 28.27
CA GLU A 344 -1.71 7.44 29.74
C GLU A 344 -3.14 7.80 30.20
N THR A 345 -3.84 8.58 29.37
CA THR A 345 -5.22 9.03 29.56
C THR A 345 -6.28 7.98 29.22
N ASP A 346 -5.90 6.82 28.68
CA ASP A 346 -6.89 5.79 28.34
C ASP A 346 -7.56 5.24 29.60
N GLU A 347 -8.89 5.27 29.61
CA GLU A 347 -9.71 4.73 30.70
C GLU A 347 -9.62 3.20 30.81
N LYS A 348 -9.36 2.53 29.68
CA LYS A 348 -9.30 1.06 29.58
C LYS A 348 -8.01 0.62 28.92
N ASP A 349 -7.43 -0.44 29.46
CA ASP A 349 -6.29 -1.10 28.84
C ASP A 349 -6.72 -1.89 27.60
N VAL A 350 -5.82 -1.96 26.63
CA VAL A 350 -5.87 -2.91 25.51
C VAL A 350 -5.00 -4.13 25.82
N TYR A 351 -5.34 -5.27 25.22
CA TYR A 351 -4.59 -6.52 25.38
C TYR A 351 -3.81 -6.81 24.11
N LEU A 352 -2.52 -6.49 24.12
CA LEU A 352 -1.63 -6.72 22.97
C LEU A 352 -1.01 -8.12 23.06
N LEU A 353 -0.81 -8.78 21.92
CA LEU A 353 -0.02 -10.03 21.88
C LEU A 353 1.41 -9.78 22.34
N LYS A 354 1.95 -10.67 23.16
CA LYS A 354 3.37 -10.66 23.55
C LYS A 354 4.28 -10.85 22.33
N ASP A 355 5.50 -10.30 22.41
CA ASP A 355 6.46 -10.27 21.30
C ASP A 355 6.80 -11.66 20.74
N ALA A 356 6.93 -12.66 21.62
CA ALA A 356 7.15 -14.05 21.23
C ALA A 356 6.09 -14.57 20.22
N ILE A 357 4.86 -14.06 20.29
CA ILE A 357 3.76 -14.47 19.40
C ILE A 357 3.56 -13.46 18.26
N SER A 358 3.73 -12.16 18.57
CA SER A 358 3.45 -11.09 17.62
C SER A 358 4.49 -10.95 16.51
N GLN A 359 5.70 -11.48 16.70
CA GLN A 359 6.74 -11.54 15.67
C GLN A 359 6.34 -12.34 14.42
N TYR A 360 5.35 -13.23 14.53
CA TYR A 360 4.82 -14.04 13.41
C TYR A 360 3.62 -13.40 12.71
N LYS A 361 3.31 -12.13 13.00
CA LYS A 361 2.31 -11.38 12.22
C LYS A 361 2.86 -11.12 10.83
N MET A 362 1.98 -11.23 9.83
CA MET A 362 2.35 -11.06 8.43
C MET A 362 1.62 -9.85 7.85
N VAL A 363 2.36 -9.02 7.12
CA VAL A 363 1.83 -7.92 6.31
C VAL A 363 2.33 -8.11 4.90
N VAL A 364 1.41 -8.18 3.94
CA VAL A 364 1.74 -8.27 2.51
C VAL A 364 1.52 -6.90 1.90
N ALA A 365 2.56 -6.35 1.27
CA ALA A 365 2.53 -5.04 0.63
C ALA A 365 3.05 -5.13 -0.81
N SER A 366 2.57 -4.23 -1.67
CA SER A 366 3.02 -4.08 -3.06
C SER A 366 2.77 -2.64 -3.51
N GLY A 367 3.61 -2.16 -4.43
CA GLY A 367 3.34 -0.93 -5.17
C GLY A 367 2.14 -1.02 -6.12
N ASN A 368 1.57 -2.20 -6.31
CA ASN A 368 0.35 -2.43 -7.07
C ASN A 368 -0.78 -2.91 -6.15
N ASN A 369 -1.73 -2.01 -5.86
CA ASN A 369 -2.91 -2.32 -5.03
C ASN A 369 -3.68 -3.55 -5.52
N GLY A 370 -3.82 -3.73 -6.84
CA GLY A 370 -4.51 -4.89 -7.41
C GLY A 370 -3.81 -6.22 -7.11
N ALA A 371 -2.47 -6.22 -7.06
CA ALA A 371 -1.71 -7.42 -6.72
C ALA A 371 -1.91 -7.84 -5.25
N VAL A 372 -1.93 -6.87 -4.33
CA VAL A 372 -2.19 -7.12 -2.89
C VAL A 372 -3.63 -7.54 -2.65
N GLU A 373 -4.58 -6.92 -3.34
CA GLU A 373 -5.98 -7.31 -3.25
C GLU A 373 -6.20 -8.74 -3.72
N ASN A 374 -5.65 -9.11 -4.87
CA ASN A 374 -5.78 -10.47 -5.42
C ASN A 374 -5.17 -11.52 -4.48
N ILE A 375 -3.91 -11.36 -4.06
CA ILE A 375 -3.28 -12.34 -3.16
C ILE A 375 -4.03 -12.44 -1.82
N SER A 376 -4.51 -11.31 -1.27
CA SER A 376 -5.22 -11.32 0.01
C SER A 376 -6.61 -11.96 -0.08
N LYS A 377 -7.27 -11.89 -1.24
CA LYS A 377 -8.55 -12.58 -1.49
C LYS A 377 -8.37 -14.05 -1.83
N ASP A 378 -7.29 -14.41 -2.52
CA ASP A 378 -7.05 -15.79 -2.96
C ASP A 378 -6.74 -16.73 -1.79
N LEU A 379 -5.95 -16.28 -0.80
CA LEU A 379 -5.53 -17.13 0.34
C LEU A 379 -6.68 -17.87 1.05
N PRO A 380 -7.81 -17.23 1.44
CA PRO A 380 -8.93 -17.91 2.10
C PRO A 380 -9.86 -18.70 1.17
N LYS A 381 -9.69 -18.65 -0.16
CA LYS A 381 -10.63 -19.29 -1.09
C LYS A 381 -10.64 -20.80 -0.97
N LEU A 382 -11.82 -21.38 -0.88
CA LEU A 382 -12.01 -22.82 -0.73
C LEU A 382 -11.35 -23.61 -1.89
N GLU A 383 -11.38 -23.09 -3.12
CA GLU A 383 -10.75 -23.72 -4.30
C GLU A 383 -9.24 -23.91 -4.18
N GLU A 384 -8.56 -23.13 -3.35
CA GLU A 384 -7.12 -23.24 -3.09
C GLU A 384 -6.76 -24.52 -2.35
N ILE A 385 -7.68 -25.01 -1.53
CA ILE A 385 -7.43 -26.17 -0.66
C ILE A 385 -8.28 -27.39 -1.04
N ILE A 386 -9.39 -27.23 -1.77
CA ILE A 386 -10.23 -28.37 -2.19
C ILE A 386 -9.38 -29.42 -2.91
N ARG A 387 -9.55 -30.66 -2.44
CA ARG A 387 -8.94 -31.85 -3.04
C ARG A 387 -9.99 -32.69 -3.74
N LYS A 388 -9.66 -33.15 -4.94
CA LYS A 388 -10.43 -34.13 -5.71
C LYS A 388 -9.51 -35.31 -5.99
N PRO A 389 -9.37 -36.28 -5.05
CA PRO A 389 -8.40 -37.36 -5.15
C PRO A 389 -8.50 -38.13 -6.47
N GLU A 390 -9.74 -38.34 -6.96
CA GLU A 390 -10.03 -39.06 -8.20
C GLU A 390 -9.45 -38.41 -9.47
N ASN A 391 -9.17 -37.10 -9.41
CA ASN A 391 -8.62 -36.32 -10.53
C ASN A 391 -7.17 -35.88 -10.30
N SER A 392 -6.46 -36.48 -9.35
CA SER A 392 -5.09 -36.12 -8.98
C SER A 392 -4.05 -37.11 -9.52
N LYS A 393 -2.85 -36.62 -9.85
CA LYS A 393 -1.67 -37.46 -10.11
C LYS A 393 -1.22 -38.25 -8.88
N PHE A 394 -1.66 -37.88 -7.68
CA PHE A 394 -1.28 -38.50 -6.41
C PHE A 394 -2.50 -38.83 -5.51
N PRO A 395 -3.45 -39.70 -5.95
CA PRO A 395 -4.74 -39.90 -5.27
C PRO A 395 -4.63 -40.35 -3.81
N GLU A 396 -3.63 -41.20 -3.49
CA GLU A 396 -3.43 -41.73 -2.14
C GLU A 396 -3.10 -40.64 -1.13
N TYR A 397 -2.23 -39.70 -1.50
CA TYR A 397 -1.87 -38.55 -0.67
C TYR A 397 -3.04 -37.57 -0.55
N GLU A 398 -3.78 -37.32 -1.65
CA GLU A 398 -4.88 -36.37 -1.64
C GLU A 398 -6.08 -36.81 -0.79
N LYS A 399 -6.30 -38.11 -0.62
CA LYS A 399 -7.48 -38.61 0.12
C LYS A 399 -7.46 -38.18 1.59
N ALA A 400 -6.31 -38.27 2.25
CA ALA A 400 -6.17 -37.83 3.64
C ALA A 400 -6.32 -36.31 3.77
N TYR A 401 -5.68 -35.55 2.86
CA TYR A 401 -5.81 -34.09 2.84
C TYR A 401 -7.21 -33.59 2.48
N ALA A 402 -7.98 -34.34 1.70
CA ALA A 402 -9.36 -33.98 1.37
C ALA A 402 -10.25 -33.93 2.61
N VAL A 403 -10.07 -34.87 3.55
CA VAL A 403 -10.81 -34.91 4.82
C VAL A 403 -10.40 -33.72 5.68
N LEU A 404 -9.08 -33.51 5.87
CA LEU A 404 -8.57 -32.38 6.66
C LEU A 404 -9.01 -31.02 6.10
N ALA A 405 -9.01 -30.88 4.77
CA ALA A 405 -9.47 -29.64 4.12
C ALA A 405 -10.96 -29.35 4.34
N GLN A 406 -11.79 -30.36 4.59
CA GLN A 406 -13.20 -30.17 4.94
C GLN A 406 -13.41 -29.81 6.42
N GLU A 407 -12.50 -30.23 7.29
CA GLU A 407 -12.51 -29.85 8.71
C GLU A 407 -12.04 -28.41 8.93
N LEU A 408 -11.29 -27.86 7.96
CA LEU A 408 -10.95 -26.44 7.92
C LEU A 408 -12.19 -25.64 7.52
N ASP A 409 -12.90 -25.12 8.51
CA ASP A 409 -14.06 -24.24 8.34
C ASP A 409 -14.07 -23.07 9.35
N ASN A 410 -12.90 -22.78 9.94
CA ASN A 410 -12.78 -21.80 11.00
C ASN A 410 -13.12 -20.39 10.49
N PHE A 411 -14.31 -19.91 10.87
CA PHE A 411 -14.86 -18.61 10.48
C PHE A 411 -15.00 -18.44 8.96
N ALA A 412 -15.29 -19.51 8.22
CA ALA A 412 -15.43 -19.43 6.77
C ALA A 412 -16.55 -18.48 6.34
N GLU A 413 -17.71 -18.47 7.00
CA GLU A 413 -18.80 -17.54 6.68
C GLU A 413 -18.34 -16.07 6.69
N ILE A 414 -17.52 -15.68 7.66
CA ILE A 414 -16.95 -14.32 7.74
C ILE A 414 -15.98 -14.07 6.59
N ALA A 415 -15.17 -15.08 6.24
CA ALA A 415 -14.24 -14.99 5.12
C ALA A 415 -14.98 -14.89 3.77
N GLU A 416 -16.07 -15.64 3.58
CA GLU A 416 -16.94 -15.57 2.40
C GLU A 416 -17.52 -14.17 2.23
N ASP A 417 -18.01 -13.60 3.33
CA ASP A 417 -18.50 -12.23 3.42
C ASP A 417 -17.45 -11.20 3.00
N LEU A 418 -16.19 -11.41 3.40
CA LEU A 418 -15.07 -10.51 3.12
C LEU A 418 -14.55 -10.60 1.68
N ILE A 419 -14.56 -11.78 1.06
CA ILE A 419 -14.00 -11.99 -0.27
C ILE A 419 -15.04 -12.07 -1.38
N GLY A 420 -16.32 -12.29 -1.04
CA GLY A 420 -17.43 -12.47 -1.98
C GLY A 420 -17.44 -13.81 -2.71
N GLU A 421 -16.69 -14.80 -2.22
CA GLU A 421 -16.52 -16.14 -2.81
C GLU A 421 -16.49 -17.21 -1.70
N LYS A 422 -16.62 -18.49 -2.07
CA LYS A 422 -16.51 -19.59 -1.10
C LYS A 422 -15.13 -19.67 -0.45
N ALA A 423 -15.09 -19.75 0.88
CA ALA A 423 -13.87 -19.74 1.67
C ALA A 423 -13.74 -21.00 2.52
N TRP A 424 -12.51 -21.40 2.87
CA TRP A 424 -12.23 -22.47 3.82
C TRP A 424 -12.01 -21.97 5.25
N GLY A 425 -11.85 -20.66 5.42
CA GLY A 425 -11.62 -20.07 6.73
C GLY A 425 -11.03 -18.68 6.64
N MET A 426 -11.05 -17.97 7.76
CA MET A 426 -10.49 -16.62 7.81
C MET A 426 -8.97 -16.67 7.96
N PHE A 427 -8.27 -16.32 6.87
CA PHE A 427 -6.80 -16.26 6.83
C PHE A 427 -6.24 -14.84 6.65
N SER A 428 -6.85 -14.04 5.77
CA SER A 428 -6.39 -12.70 5.40
C SER A 428 -7.56 -11.76 5.15
N GLY A 429 -7.29 -10.45 5.20
CA GLY A 429 -8.22 -9.40 4.83
C GLY A 429 -7.52 -8.36 3.97
N VAL A 430 -8.24 -7.81 2.99
CA VAL A 430 -7.69 -6.77 2.11
C VAL A 430 -7.63 -5.46 2.88
N LEU A 431 -6.42 -5.04 3.25
CA LEU A 431 -6.18 -3.73 3.85
C LEU A 431 -5.66 -2.73 2.80
N GLY A 432 -5.16 -1.57 3.23
CA GLY A 432 -4.57 -0.56 2.36
C GLY A 432 -5.37 0.73 2.36
N ASN A 433 -6.07 1.03 1.26
CA ASN A 433 -6.87 2.25 1.18
C ASN A 433 -8.02 2.24 2.23
N SER A 434 -8.50 3.43 2.61
CA SER A 434 -9.50 3.57 3.66
C SER A 434 -10.81 2.82 3.38
N LYS A 435 -11.20 2.67 2.11
CA LYS A 435 -12.39 1.90 1.74
C LYS A 435 -12.22 0.43 2.14
N ASN A 436 -11.11 -0.18 1.74
CA ASN A 436 -10.80 -1.58 2.05
C ASN A 436 -10.68 -1.81 3.57
N ILE A 437 -9.99 -0.91 4.28
CA ILE A 437 -9.89 -0.96 5.74
C ILE A 437 -11.28 -0.91 6.39
N ASN A 438 -12.12 0.04 5.98
CA ASN A 438 -13.47 0.18 6.52
C ASN A 438 -14.33 -1.05 6.22
N GLU A 439 -14.21 -1.62 5.02
CA GLU A 439 -14.92 -2.85 4.65
C GLU A 439 -14.53 -4.00 5.58
N VAL A 440 -13.23 -4.29 5.74
CA VAL A 440 -12.75 -5.32 6.66
C VAL A 440 -13.23 -5.06 8.09
N LEU A 441 -13.07 -3.83 8.60
CA LEU A 441 -13.50 -3.48 9.96
C LEU A 441 -15.01 -3.63 10.16
N ASN A 442 -15.82 -3.27 9.16
CA ASN A 442 -17.25 -3.46 9.23
C ASN A 442 -17.60 -4.94 9.37
N HIS A 443 -17.02 -5.83 8.57
CA HIS A 443 -17.26 -7.28 8.71
C HIS A 443 -16.77 -7.84 10.05
N LEU A 444 -15.64 -7.35 10.57
CA LEU A 444 -15.11 -7.80 11.86
C LEU A 444 -15.93 -7.29 13.06
N LEU A 445 -16.50 -6.09 12.97
CA LEU A 445 -17.13 -5.37 14.09
C LEU A 445 -18.65 -5.21 13.95
N LYS A 446 -19.28 -5.77 12.91
CA LYS A 446 -20.74 -5.76 12.67
C LYS A 446 -21.53 -6.10 13.95
N GLN A 447 -22.49 -5.25 14.30
CA GLN A 447 -23.42 -5.42 15.43
C GLN A 447 -24.89 -5.39 14.98
N GLU A 448 -25.21 -6.06 13.87
CA GLU A 448 -26.60 -6.13 13.39
C GLU A 448 -27.36 -7.32 14.00
N LYS A 449 -28.70 -7.27 13.94
CA LYS A 449 -29.59 -8.29 14.53
C LYS A 449 -29.60 -9.62 13.79
N ASP A 450 -29.35 -9.61 12.47
CA ASP A 450 -29.54 -10.78 11.59
C ASP A 450 -28.23 -11.37 11.04
N THR A 451 -27.10 -10.64 11.15
CA THR A 451 -25.76 -11.16 10.81
C THR A 451 -24.77 -10.79 11.93
N ILE A 452 -24.06 -11.80 12.44
CA ILE A 452 -23.18 -11.66 13.60
C ILE A 452 -21.76 -11.38 13.09
N GLY A 453 -21.23 -10.18 13.32
CA GLY A 453 -19.84 -9.86 13.01
C GLY A 453 -18.86 -10.72 13.83
N PHE A 454 -17.62 -10.87 13.34
CA PHE A 454 -16.62 -11.75 13.94
C PHE A 454 -16.46 -11.54 15.46
N ALA A 455 -16.41 -10.29 15.92
CA ALA A 455 -16.29 -9.98 17.35
C ALA A 455 -17.47 -10.52 18.18
N LYS A 456 -18.69 -10.46 17.65
CA LYS A 456 -19.88 -10.97 18.33
C LYS A 456 -19.95 -12.51 18.27
N LEU A 457 -19.48 -13.11 17.18
CA LEU A 457 -19.33 -14.56 17.04
C LEU A 457 -18.38 -15.09 18.12
N LEU A 458 -17.19 -14.50 18.25
CA LEU A 458 -16.22 -14.86 19.30
C LEU A 458 -16.78 -14.65 20.72
N GLN A 459 -17.55 -13.58 20.95
CA GLN A 459 -18.20 -13.37 22.24
C GLN A 459 -19.22 -14.46 22.56
N ASN A 460 -20.03 -14.87 21.58
CA ASN A 460 -21.01 -15.92 21.75
C ASN A 460 -20.33 -17.26 22.03
N GLU A 461 -19.29 -17.61 21.26
CA GLU A 461 -18.48 -18.81 21.52
C GLU A 461 -17.86 -18.78 22.91
N ASN A 462 -17.22 -17.67 23.31
CA ASN A 462 -16.62 -17.56 24.64
C ASN A 462 -17.66 -17.63 25.77
N ASN A 463 -18.89 -17.17 25.55
CA ASN A 463 -19.98 -17.28 26.54
C ASN A 463 -20.52 -18.72 26.66
N ASN A 464 -20.33 -19.55 25.64
CA ASN A 464 -20.78 -20.94 25.64
C ASN A 464 -19.84 -21.87 26.43
N PHE A 465 -18.62 -21.44 26.75
CA PHE A 465 -17.67 -22.24 27.51
C PHE A 465 -17.47 -21.70 28.92
N SER A 466 -17.53 -22.59 29.91
CA SER A 466 -16.98 -22.31 31.23
C SER A 466 -15.45 -22.18 31.18
N THR A 467 -14.87 -21.53 32.20
CA THR A 467 -13.40 -21.43 32.31
C THR A 467 -12.71 -22.80 32.40
N GLN A 468 -13.39 -23.82 32.93
CA GLN A 468 -12.84 -25.18 33.01
C GLN A 468 -12.86 -25.87 31.64
N GLU A 469 -13.93 -25.71 30.87
CA GLU A 469 -14.04 -26.26 29.51
C GLU A 469 -13.02 -25.62 28.58
N LEU A 470 -12.84 -24.29 28.62
CA LEU A 470 -11.80 -23.61 27.83
C LEU A 470 -10.40 -24.14 28.14
N LYS A 471 -10.08 -24.40 29.42
CA LYS A 471 -8.79 -24.97 29.81
C LYS A 471 -8.62 -26.41 29.32
N LYS A 472 -9.69 -27.20 29.36
CA LYS A 472 -9.68 -28.58 28.87
C LYS A 472 -9.48 -28.61 27.35
N GLU A 473 -10.23 -27.78 26.63
CA GLU A 473 -10.16 -27.65 25.18
C GLU A 473 -8.78 -27.16 24.76
N TRP A 474 -8.26 -26.12 25.41
CA TRP A 474 -6.90 -25.62 25.15
C TRP A 474 -5.84 -26.72 25.30
N LYS A 475 -5.90 -27.51 26.37
CA LYS A 475 -4.98 -28.64 26.57
C LYS A 475 -5.13 -29.72 25.50
N ALA A 476 -6.36 -30.01 25.06
CA ALA A 476 -6.59 -30.96 23.98
C ALA A 476 -5.96 -30.46 22.66
N GLN A 477 -6.17 -29.19 22.31
CA GLN A 477 -5.58 -28.59 21.11
C GLN A 477 -4.05 -28.51 21.18
N GLN A 478 -3.48 -28.20 22.35
CA GLN A 478 -2.02 -28.26 22.58
C GLN A 478 -1.46 -29.65 22.32
N GLN A 479 -2.16 -30.69 22.81
CA GLN A 479 -1.75 -32.08 22.64
C GLN A 479 -1.81 -32.49 21.17
N LEU A 480 -2.92 -32.22 20.48
CA LEU A 480 -3.09 -32.50 19.05
C LEU A 480 -1.99 -31.84 18.21
N PHE A 481 -1.72 -30.56 18.44
CA PHE A 481 -0.66 -29.84 17.75
C PHE A 481 0.73 -30.44 18.03
N SER A 482 1.01 -30.76 19.30
CA SER A 482 2.32 -31.30 19.71
C SER A 482 2.56 -32.72 19.17
N ASP A 483 1.51 -33.53 19.06
CA ASP A 483 1.61 -34.88 18.52
C ASP A 483 1.82 -34.87 17.01
N GLU A 484 1.14 -33.97 16.28
CA GLU A 484 1.38 -33.80 14.85
C GLU A 484 2.78 -33.24 14.58
N LEU A 485 3.27 -32.30 15.39
CA LEU A 485 4.63 -31.78 15.25
C LEU A 485 5.68 -32.89 15.43
N LYS A 486 5.51 -33.76 16.43
CA LYS A 486 6.38 -34.95 16.61
C LYS A 486 6.30 -35.92 15.44
N ASN A 487 5.12 -36.07 14.83
CA ASN A 487 4.95 -36.88 13.63
C ASN A 487 5.75 -36.30 12.45
N VAL A 488 5.68 -34.99 12.23
CA VAL A 488 6.50 -34.29 11.22
C VAL A 488 8.00 -34.49 11.47
N GLU A 489 8.48 -34.31 12.71
CA GLU A 489 9.88 -34.54 13.09
C GLU A 489 10.32 -36.00 12.87
N LYS A 490 9.42 -36.96 13.12
CA LYS A 490 9.66 -38.38 12.84
C LYS A 490 9.81 -38.62 11.33
N LEU A 491 8.88 -38.11 10.52
CA LEU A 491 8.91 -38.26 9.06
C LEU A 491 10.17 -37.63 8.43
N LYS A 492 10.60 -36.46 8.92
CA LYS A 492 11.86 -35.83 8.50
C LYS A 492 13.07 -36.72 8.79
N ARG A 493 13.14 -37.32 9.98
CA ARG A 493 14.21 -38.25 10.35
C ARG A 493 14.22 -39.52 9.51
N GLU A 494 13.04 -40.07 9.21
CA GLU A 494 12.90 -41.27 8.38
C GLU A 494 13.31 -41.03 6.91
N SER A 495 13.17 -39.79 6.44
CA SER A 495 13.50 -39.38 5.07
C SER A 495 15.00 -39.12 4.81
N ILE A 496 15.86 -39.19 5.84
CA ILE A 496 17.31 -38.97 5.74
C ILE A 496 18.06 -40.28 5.40
N LYS A 497 17.36 -41.41 5.36
CA LYS A 497 17.91 -42.72 4.95
C LYS A 497 18.18 -42.77 3.45
#